data_AF-A0AAE2CY97-F1
#
_entry.id   AF-A0AAE2CY97-F1
#
_cell.length_a   1.000
_cell.length_b   1.000
_cell.length_c   1.000
_cell.angle_alpha   90.00
_cell.angle_beta   90.00
_cell.angle_gamma   90.00
#
_symmetry.space_group_name_H-M   'P 1'
#
loop_
_entity.id
_entity.type
_entity.pdbx_description
1 polymer ?
#
loop_
_entity_poly.entity_id
_entity_poly.type
_entity_poly.pdbx_seq_one_letter_code
_entity_poly.pdbx_strand_id
1 'polypeptide(L)'
;MASLHLPCATTPSSQTRSSSRPVFAKPSHFITHAKRNHRLQVSCAATPENQNDSSKNVETPNGKVDRRNMLLGLGGLYGATNLVSAPGASANPIKPPELDKCGVATNLNNNTPLDINCCPPLSQNIVDYRLPPVFQMKIRPSAHRVSPEYIFKYNMAIDRMKRLPKDDPRSFMQQANIHCAYCNGAYDQPGQGTLDLQVHNSWLFFPFHRWYLYFYERILGKLIGDPTFALPFWNWDNPKGMTIPPMFVDPKSALYDEKRNQANLPPAVVDLGMTGNTDPLQVVANNLTIMYNEMIRGNSDVYDFMGNPYREGTPVNPGPGASERGSHTAVHVWVGDPRQPSGEDLGNFYSAGRDPLFYCHHANVDRMWSLWQYFLPSNKVPDKRITDPDFLNAAFLFYDENAQLVRVTVKDSLDNLRMGYDFERIDLPWLDYRPPPQTVAARVTRAGKGAPKAETVFPLTLDKIVRVLVPKTKKGKADELLVLENITVDTTKFLKFDVFINDEDDNIAELDKAAYVGTYAQVPHKTAKKSATSSIRLKLTDLYDDMDVADDDTVLVTLVPRHQGPGVTIGGIKIIENPTPPPPPKTN
;
A
#
# COMPACT_ATOMS: atom_id res chain seq x y z
N MET A 1 -44.93 35.47 -18.48
CA MET A 1 -46.00 35.58 -19.49
C MET A 1 -45.30 35.50 -20.84
N ALA A 2 -45.25 34.32 -21.49
CA ALA A 2 -46.22 33.87 -22.49
C ALA A 2 -46.35 34.90 -23.64
N SER A 3 -46.16 34.63 -24.93
CA SER A 3 -46.12 33.37 -25.69
C SER A 3 -46.07 33.70 -27.20
N LEU A 4 -45.38 32.86 -28.00
CA LEU A 4 -45.71 32.47 -29.40
C LEU A 4 -45.43 33.49 -30.54
N HIS A 5 -45.10 33.17 -31.81
CA HIS A 5 -45.26 32.00 -32.69
C HIS A 5 -44.22 31.99 -33.84
N LEU A 6 -43.87 30.79 -34.32
CA LEU A 6 -43.27 30.48 -35.65
C LEU A 6 -44.33 30.54 -36.77
N PRO A 7 -43.90 30.54 -38.05
CA PRO A 7 -44.23 29.38 -38.89
C PRO A 7 -43.07 28.89 -39.81
N CYS A 8 -43.36 27.80 -40.50
CA CYS A 8 -42.48 26.73 -40.97
C CYS A 8 -42.37 26.65 -42.51
N ALA A 9 -41.45 25.78 -42.98
CA ALA A 9 -41.42 25.02 -44.25
C ALA A 9 -40.66 25.69 -45.44
N THR A 10 -39.92 25.01 -46.34
CA THR A 10 -39.80 23.60 -46.78
C THR A 10 -38.44 23.34 -47.48
N THR A 11 -38.02 22.07 -47.55
CA THR A 11 -36.84 21.48 -48.24
C THR A 11 -37.12 21.06 -49.70
N PRO A 12 -36.09 20.72 -50.53
CA PRO A 12 -35.66 19.32 -50.71
C PRO A 12 -34.11 19.15 -50.85
N SER A 13 -33.45 18.20 -50.18
CA SER A 13 -33.30 16.77 -50.52
C SER A 13 -32.57 16.47 -51.86
N SER A 14 -31.31 16.01 -51.79
CA SER A 14 -30.90 14.76 -52.46
C SER A 14 -29.68 14.14 -51.77
N GLN A 15 -29.76 12.82 -51.60
CA GLN A 15 -28.85 11.92 -50.88
C GLN A 15 -27.81 11.33 -51.83
N THR A 16 -26.62 11.00 -51.31
CA THR A 16 -25.97 9.72 -51.64
C THR A 16 -25.29 9.14 -50.41
N ARG A 17 -25.69 7.90 -50.10
CA ARG A 17 -25.24 7.06 -48.99
C ARG A 17 -23.87 6.43 -49.28
N SER A 18 -23.06 6.28 -48.24
CA SER A 18 -22.08 5.21 -48.09
C SER A 18 -22.07 4.78 -46.63
N SER A 19 -22.19 3.47 -46.41
CA SER A 19 -22.45 2.82 -45.13
C SER A 19 -21.20 2.20 -44.53
N SER A 20 -20.94 2.46 -43.25
CA SER A 20 -20.27 1.51 -42.35
C SER A 20 -20.63 1.84 -40.90
N ARG A 21 -21.44 0.98 -40.27
CA ARG A 21 -21.77 1.04 -38.83
C ARG A 21 -20.58 0.53 -38.01
N PRO A 22 -20.23 1.15 -36.87
CA PRO A 22 -19.59 0.44 -35.77
C PRO A 22 -20.67 -0.10 -34.82
N VAL A 23 -20.58 -1.38 -34.52
CA VAL A 23 -21.42 -2.13 -33.57
C VAL A 23 -20.97 -1.76 -32.16
N PHE A 24 -21.79 -1.04 -31.40
CA PHE A 24 -21.64 -0.92 -29.95
C PHE A 24 -22.55 -1.95 -29.28
N ALA A 25 -21.96 -3.03 -28.78
CA ALA A 25 -22.64 -3.97 -27.89
C ALA A 25 -22.74 -3.35 -26.49
N LYS A 26 -23.97 -3.19 -25.99
CA LYS A 26 -24.26 -2.88 -24.58
C LYS A 26 -24.09 -4.17 -23.75
N PRO A 27 -23.38 -4.18 -22.61
CA PRO A 27 -23.52 -5.24 -21.64
C PRO A 27 -24.65 -4.89 -20.67
N SER A 28 -25.77 -5.60 -20.78
CA SER A 28 -26.77 -5.71 -19.73
C SER A 28 -26.34 -6.82 -18.77
N HIS A 29 -25.99 -6.51 -17.53
CA HIS A 29 -25.77 -7.51 -16.49
C HIS A 29 -26.83 -7.38 -15.40
N PHE A 30 -27.89 -8.18 -15.54
CA PHE A 30 -28.75 -8.56 -14.43
C PHE A 30 -28.01 -9.60 -13.58
N ILE A 31 -27.70 -9.26 -12.34
CA ILE A 31 -27.14 -10.19 -11.35
C ILE A 31 -28.30 -11.01 -10.78
N THR A 32 -28.46 -12.26 -11.23
CA THR A 32 -29.38 -13.21 -10.62
C THR A 32 -28.69 -13.92 -9.45
N HIS A 33 -29.21 -13.73 -8.24
CA HIS A 33 -28.82 -14.46 -7.05
C HIS A 33 -29.11 -15.97 -7.20
N ALA A 34 -28.06 -16.79 -7.33
CA ALA A 34 -28.18 -18.24 -7.17
C ALA A 34 -27.89 -18.64 -5.72
N LYS A 35 -28.94 -18.89 -4.94
CA LYS A 35 -28.85 -19.60 -3.65
C LYS A 35 -28.51 -21.07 -3.94
N ARG A 36 -27.33 -21.54 -3.53
CA ARG A 36 -27.03 -22.98 -3.43
C ARG A 36 -26.99 -23.40 -1.96
N ASN A 37 -28.05 -24.10 -1.53
CA ASN A 37 -28.05 -24.90 -0.31
C ASN A 37 -27.31 -26.21 -0.61
N HIS A 38 -26.14 -26.43 0.01
CA HIS A 38 -25.54 -27.76 0.09
C HIS A 38 -25.85 -28.36 1.46
N ARG A 39 -26.79 -29.31 1.49
CA ARG A 39 -26.96 -30.27 2.60
C ARG A 39 -25.89 -31.34 2.43
N LEU A 40 -24.98 -31.46 3.39
CA LEU A 40 -24.06 -32.60 3.48
C LEU A 40 -24.79 -33.74 4.20
N GLN A 41 -24.97 -34.87 3.53
CA GLN A 41 -25.56 -36.08 4.08
C GLN A 41 -24.40 -37.05 4.39
N VAL A 42 -24.18 -37.31 5.68
CA VAL A 42 -23.16 -38.25 6.17
C VAL A 42 -23.83 -39.61 6.36
N SER A 43 -23.32 -40.64 5.71
CA SER A 43 -23.69 -42.05 5.95
C SER A 43 -22.47 -42.81 6.47
N CYS A 44 -22.57 -43.29 7.71
CA CYS A 44 -21.64 -44.20 8.34
C CYS A 44 -21.88 -45.64 7.85
N ALA A 45 -20.82 -46.41 7.64
CA ALA A 45 -20.89 -47.87 7.57
C ALA A 45 -19.78 -48.45 8.45
N ALA A 46 -20.18 -49.26 9.43
CA ALA A 46 -19.30 -49.99 10.35
C ALA A 46 -19.17 -51.46 9.90
N THR A 47 -17.91 -51.92 9.89
CA THR A 47 -17.29 -53.26 10.17
C THR A 47 -18.07 -54.57 10.01
N PRO A 48 -17.32 -55.68 9.80
CA PRO A 48 -17.19 -56.62 10.92
C PRO A 48 -15.76 -57.16 11.17
N GLU A 49 -15.67 -57.78 12.35
CA GLU A 49 -14.54 -58.23 13.17
C GLU A 49 -13.72 -59.40 12.59
N ASN A 50 -12.51 -59.60 13.14
CA ASN A 50 -12.07 -60.93 13.58
C ASN A 50 -11.02 -60.85 14.71
N GLN A 51 -11.24 -61.71 15.71
CA GLN A 51 -10.53 -61.88 16.98
C GLN A 51 -9.26 -62.74 16.83
N ASN A 52 -8.23 -62.54 17.68
CA ASN A 52 -7.87 -63.51 18.75
C ASN A 52 -6.58 -63.15 19.51
N ASP A 53 -6.67 -63.35 20.85
CA ASP A 53 -5.68 -63.85 21.83
C ASP A 53 -4.29 -63.17 21.98
N SER A 54 -3.63 -63.11 23.15
CA SER A 54 -3.93 -63.42 24.56
C SER A 54 -2.66 -63.08 25.39
N SER A 55 -2.79 -63.08 26.72
CA SER A 55 -1.74 -63.24 27.77
C SER A 55 -1.03 -62.01 28.40
N LYS A 56 -1.55 -61.66 29.59
CA LYS A 56 -0.93 -61.37 30.90
C LYS A 56 0.47 -61.99 31.14
N ASN A 57 1.41 -61.56 32.01
CA ASN A 57 1.52 -60.58 33.12
C ASN A 57 3.03 -60.44 33.52
N VAL A 58 3.31 -59.58 34.54
CA VAL A 58 4.42 -59.63 35.55
C VAL A 58 5.70 -58.84 35.15
N GLU A 59 6.30 -57.89 35.90
CA GLU A 59 6.33 -57.54 37.34
C GLU A 59 6.70 -56.04 37.58
N THR A 60 6.39 -55.55 38.79
CA THR A 60 6.56 -54.20 39.42
C THR A 60 8.02 -53.84 39.81
N PRO A 61 8.36 -52.80 40.64
CA PRO A 61 7.84 -51.44 40.90
C PRO A 61 8.98 -50.35 40.95
N ASN A 62 8.65 -49.08 40.73
CA ASN A 62 9.09 -47.89 41.50
C ASN A 62 9.02 -46.62 40.67
N GLY A 63 8.45 -45.57 41.26
CA GLY A 63 8.15 -44.32 40.57
C GLY A 63 9.37 -43.47 40.23
N LYS A 64 9.22 -42.66 39.17
CA LYS A 64 9.31 -41.20 39.21
C LYS A 64 9.17 -40.61 37.80
N VAL A 65 8.17 -39.73 37.69
CA VAL A 65 8.12 -38.43 36.99
C VAL A 65 8.83 -38.29 35.63
N ASP A 66 7.99 -38.05 34.64
CA ASP A 66 8.23 -37.54 33.29
C ASP A 66 9.14 -36.29 33.26
N ARG A 67 10.20 -36.33 32.44
CA ARG A 67 11.01 -35.16 32.07
C ARG A 67 11.31 -35.20 30.58
N ARG A 68 10.55 -34.38 29.85
CA ARG A 68 10.91 -33.84 28.54
C ARG A 68 12.20 -33.02 28.63
N ASN A 69 12.92 -33.03 27.50
CA ASN A 69 14.10 -32.24 27.12
C ASN A 69 15.46 -32.83 27.52
N MET A 70 16.09 -33.52 26.57
CA MET A 70 17.37 -33.10 25.99
C MET A 70 17.74 -34.05 24.84
N LEU A 71 17.88 -33.54 23.62
CA LEU A 71 19.09 -33.68 22.80
C LEU A 71 18.90 -33.04 21.42
N LEU A 72 19.52 -31.87 21.28
CA LEU A 72 20.02 -31.33 20.03
C LEU A 72 21.15 -32.24 19.52
N GLY A 73 21.21 -32.50 18.22
CA GLY A 73 22.46 -32.94 17.59
C GLY A 73 22.32 -33.75 16.32
N LEU A 74 22.44 -33.05 15.19
CA LEU A 74 23.08 -33.48 13.94
C LEU A 74 22.34 -34.47 13.03
N GLY A 75 21.93 -33.98 11.85
CA GLY A 75 21.87 -34.78 10.63
C GLY A 75 20.71 -34.43 9.69
N GLY A 76 21.01 -33.77 8.57
CA GLY A 76 20.09 -33.71 7.43
C GLY A 76 20.10 -32.38 6.66
N LEU A 77 21.20 -32.08 5.96
CA LEU A 77 21.19 -31.13 4.85
C LEU A 77 20.13 -31.56 3.84
N TYR A 78 19.11 -30.74 3.56
CA TYR A 78 18.49 -30.48 2.24
C TYR A 78 17.37 -29.44 2.46
N GLY A 79 17.52 -28.25 1.88
CA GLY A 79 16.49 -27.20 1.85
C GLY A 79 16.78 -25.97 2.70
N ALA A 80 17.77 -25.16 2.30
CA ALA A 80 17.99 -23.82 2.86
C ALA A 80 18.32 -22.83 1.73
N THR A 81 17.29 -22.20 1.18
CA THR A 81 17.40 -20.97 0.36
C THR A 81 16.29 -19.99 0.74
N ASN A 82 16.20 -19.66 2.04
CA ASN A 82 15.68 -18.36 2.47
C ASN A 82 16.89 -17.41 2.53
N LEU A 83 17.21 -16.79 1.40
CA LEU A 83 18.26 -15.77 1.31
C LEU A 83 17.61 -14.39 1.09
N VAL A 84 17.04 -13.85 2.17
CA VAL A 84 17.13 -12.42 2.51
C VAL A 84 17.60 -12.41 3.97
N SER A 85 18.90 -12.24 4.18
CA SER A 85 19.52 -12.31 5.50
C SER A 85 19.13 -11.10 6.35
N ALA A 86 18.10 -11.23 7.19
CA ALA A 86 17.87 -10.30 8.29
C ALA A 86 18.71 -10.73 9.51
N PRO A 87 19.51 -9.85 10.13
CA PRO A 87 20.24 -10.19 11.36
C PRO A 87 19.24 -10.35 12.51
N GLY A 88 19.29 -11.48 13.22
CA GLY A 88 18.86 -11.63 14.63
C GLY A 88 17.52 -11.04 15.05
N ALA A 89 16.47 -11.09 14.22
CA ALA A 89 15.13 -10.67 14.65
C ALA A 89 14.55 -11.67 15.66
N SER A 90 14.00 -11.16 16.77
CA SER A 90 13.25 -11.98 17.71
C SER A 90 11.91 -12.38 17.07
N ALA A 91 11.43 -13.60 17.33
CA ALA A 91 10.08 -14.02 16.94
C ALA A 91 9.04 -13.44 17.90
N ASN A 92 8.92 -12.11 17.91
CA ASN A 92 8.01 -11.36 18.77
C ASN A 92 7.32 -10.22 17.99
N PRO A 93 6.04 -9.94 18.28
CA PRO A 93 5.32 -8.81 17.70
C PRO A 93 5.96 -7.47 18.08
N ILE A 94 5.81 -6.47 17.21
CA ILE A 94 6.08 -5.09 17.57
C ILE A 94 5.16 -4.66 18.72
N LYS A 95 5.77 -4.18 19.80
CA LYS A 95 5.06 -3.68 20.98
C LYS A 95 4.74 -2.19 20.81
N PRO A 96 3.68 -1.69 21.47
CA PRO A 96 3.38 -0.26 21.45
C PRO A 96 4.48 0.54 22.15
N PRO A 97 4.73 1.79 21.74
CA PRO A 97 5.83 2.58 22.27
C PRO A 97 5.63 2.98 23.73
N GLU A 98 6.74 3.27 24.41
CA GLU A 98 6.76 3.88 25.75
C GLU A 98 6.64 5.40 25.62
N LEU A 99 5.45 5.97 25.87
CA LEU A 99 5.17 7.38 25.59
C LEU A 99 6.03 8.37 26.41
N ASP A 100 6.45 7.97 27.61
CA ASP A 100 7.35 8.73 28.48
C ASP A 100 8.80 8.78 27.96
N LYS A 101 9.15 7.89 27.02
CA LYS A 101 10.44 7.87 26.32
C LYS A 101 10.38 8.52 24.94
N CYS A 102 9.27 9.17 24.61
CA CYS A 102 9.14 9.84 23.33
C CYS A 102 10.18 10.96 23.17
N GLY A 103 10.91 10.93 22.05
CA GLY A 103 11.97 11.85 21.70
C GLY A 103 11.52 13.00 20.80
N VAL A 104 12.38 14.01 20.67
CA VAL A 104 12.14 15.16 19.78
C VAL A 104 12.43 14.78 18.33
N ALA A 105 11.40 14.88 17.49
CA ALA A 105 11.56 14.82 16.04
C ALA A 105 12.28 16.09 15.53
N THR A 106 13.13 15.95 14.50
CA THR A 106 13.96 17.04 13.96
C THR A 106 13.69 17.24 12.48
N ASN A 107 13.83 18.47 11.98
CA ASN A 107 13.82 18.72 10.55
C ASN A 107 15.02 18.00 9.92
N LEU A 108 14.78 17.32 8.81
CA LEU A 108 15.75 16.40 8.20
C LEU A 108 16.90 17.12 7.51
N ASN A 109 16.65 18.34 7.01
CA ASN A 109 17.60 19.07 6.19
C ASN A 109 18.62 19.84 7.02
N ASN A 110 18.18 20.42 8.14
CA ASN A 110 19.01 21.28 8.98
C ASN A 110 19.31 20.65 10.37
N ASN A 111 18.75 19.46 10.66
CA ASN A 111 18.82 18.78 11.97
C ASN A 111 18.34 19.63 13.16
N THR A 112 17.65 20.74 12.93
CA THR A 112 17.09 21.51 14.03
C THR A 112 15.94 20.71 14.62
N PRO A 113 15.75 20.74 15.95
CA PRO A 113 14.47 20.34 16.53
C PRO A 113 13.34 20.91 15.68
N LEU A 114 12.34 20.09 15.38
CA LEU A 114 11.12 20.65 14.84
C LEU A 114 10.60 21.65 15.88
N ASP A 115 10.07 22.78 15.43
CA ASP A 115 9.39 23.74 16.32
C ASP A 115 8.18 23.11 17.05
N ILE A 116 7.87 21.85 16.75
CA ILE A 116 6.75 21.08 17.27
C ILE A 116 7.28 19.78 17.87
N ASN A 117 7.01 19.58 19.15
CA ASN A 117 7.18 18.30 19.83
C ASN A 117 6.11 17.32 19.33
N CYS A 118 6.53 16.23 18.68
CA CYS A 118 5.62 15.21 18.16
C CYS A 118 5.11 14.25 19.25
N CYS A 119 5.59 14.38 20.48
CA CYS A 119 5.16 13.52 21.56
C CYS A 119 3.74 13.85 22.01
N PRO A 120 2.89 12.82 22.15
CA PRO A 120 1.53 13.03 22.60
C PRO A 120 1.50 13.45 24.08
N PRO A 121 0.37 13.99 24.55
CA PRO A 121 0.15 14.17 25.99
C PRO A 121 0.33 12.83 26.71
N LEU A 122 0.97 12.85 27.87
CA LEU A 122 1.18 11.64 28.66
C LEU A 122 -0.13 11.23 29.36
N SER A 123 -0.43 9.94 29.33
CA SER A 123 -1.49 9.33 30.13
C SER A 123 -0.94 8.08 30.80
N GLN A 124 -1.21 7.94 32.09
CA GLN A 124 -0.85 6.75 32.88
C GLN A 124 -1.90 5.64 32.75
N ASN A 125 -3.09 5.95 32.21
CA ASN A 125 -4.18 4.99 32.07
C ASN A 125 -4.27 4.54 30.60
N ILE A 126 -3.77 3.34 30.32
CA ILE A 126 -3.90 2.68 29.02
C ILE A 126 -4.95 1.57 29.14
N VAL A 127 -5.97 1.61 28.29
CA VAL A 127 -7.03 0.59 28.25
C VAL A 127 -6.93 -0.20 26.95
N ASP A 128 -7.09 -1.53 27.02
CA ASP A 128 -7.18 -2.35 25.82
C ASP A 128 -8.50 -2.08 25.09
N TYR A 129 -8.41 -1.64 23.84
CA TYR A 129 -9.57 -1.25 23.05
C TYR A 129 -10.42 -2.46 22.69
N ARG A 130 -11.74 -2.28 22.76
CA ARG A 130 -12.71 -3.25 22.25
C ARG A 130 -13.57 -2.54 21.22
N LEU A 131 -13.64 -3.13 20.02
CA LEU A 131 -14.52 -2.62 18.98
C LEU A 131 -15.96 -2.51 19.51
N PRO A 132 -16.60 -1.34 19.41
CA PRO A 132 -17.99 -1.19 19.77
C PRO A 132 -18.87 -1.99 18.79
N PRO A 133 -20.06 -2.44 19.21
CA PRO A 133 -21.03 -3.03 18.31
C PRO A 133 -21.40 -2.03 17.19
N VAL A 134 -21.51 -2.55 15.97
CA VAL A 134 -21.87 -1.77 14.78
C VAL A 134 -23.39 -1.68 14.67
N PHE A 135 -23.96 -0.54 15.04
CA PHE A 135 -25.39 -0.27 14.89
C PHE A 135 -25.73 0.42 13.56
N GLN A 136 -24.79 1.19 13.03
CA GLN A 136 -24.93 1.91 11.77
C GLN A 136 -23.61 1.88 11.02
N MET A 137 -23.64 1.40 9.78
CA MET A 137 -22.47 1.37 8.93
C MET A 137 -22.21 2.77 8.38
N LYS A 138 -21.01 3.30 8.63
CA LYS A 138 -20.55 4.54 8.01
C LYS A 138 -20.10 4.27 6.58
N ILE A 139 -20.53 5.09 5.63
CA ILE A 139 -20.08 4.99 4.23
C ILE A 139 -19.18 6.18 3.94
N ARG A 140 -17.88 5.93 3.82
CA ARG A 140 -16.88 6.93 3.41
C ARG A 140 -17.16 7.31 1.96
N PRO A 141 -17.51 8.58 1.65
CA PRO A 141 -17.88 8.99 0.30
C PRO A 141 -16.66 9.39 -0.54
N SER A 142 -16.79 9.37 -1.85
CA SER A 142 -15.77 9.88 -2.76
C SER A 142 -15.70 11.41 -2.69
N ALA A 143 -14.51 11.94 -2.39
CA ALA A 143 -14.31 13.37 -2.08
C ALA A 143 -14.78 14.34 -3.17
N HIS A 144 -14.71 13.96 -4.45
CA HIS A 144 -15.13 14.80 -5.58
C HIS A 144 -16.66 14.80 -5.82
N ARG A 145 -17.42 13.98 -5.08
CA ARG A 145 -18.87 13.75 -5.27
C ARG A 145 -19.73 14.14 -4.07
N VAL A 146 -19.10 14.63 -3.01
CA VAL A 146 -19.80 15.00 -1.76
C VAL A 146 -20.70 16.23 -1.97
N SER A 147 -21.80 16.29 -1.22
CA SER A 147 -22.73 17.43 -1.28
C SER A 147 -22.19 18.66 -0.53
N PRO A 148 -22.72 19.86 -0.81
CA PRO A 148 -22.38 21.06 -0.04
C PRO A 148 -22.61 20.92 1.47
N GLU A 149 -23.66 20.20 1.89
CA GLU A 149 -23.95 19.92 3.30
C GLU A 149 -22.88 19.04 3.94
N TYR A 150 -22.37 18.06 3.19
CA TYR A 150 -21.25 17.24 3.64
C TYR A 150 -19.98 18.08 3.81
N ILE A 151 -19.66 18.93 2.83
CA ILE A 151 -18.49 19.83 2.88
C ILE A 151 -18.60 20.74 4.11
N PHE A 152 -19.78 21.32 4.35
CA PHE A 152 -20.04 22.16 5.51
C PHE A 152 -19.76 21.42 6.83
N LYS A 153 -20.30 20.21 7.01
CA LYS A 153 -20.10 19.47 8.27
C LYS A 153 -18.65 19.01 8.46
N TYR A 154 -17.95 18.62 7.39
CA TYR A 154 -16.55 18.24 7.49
C TYR A 154 -15.66 19.44 7.83
N ASN A 155 -15.88 20.58 7.15
CA ASN A 155 -15.23 21.85 7.46
C ASN A 155 -15.47 22.25 8.92
N MET A 156 -16.71 22.13 9.42
CA MET A 156 -17.05 22.40 10.81
C MET A 156 -16.33 21.46 11.79
N ALA A 157 -16.19 20.17 11.47
CA ALA A 157 -15.48 19.22 12.31
C ALA A 157 -13.99 19.56 12.43
N ILE A 158 -13.35 19.93 11.31
CA ILE A 158 -11.93 20.33 11.30
C ILE A 158 -11.72 21.69 11.98
N ASP A 159 -12.60 22.67 11.76
CA ASP A 159 -12.57 23.95 12.49
C ASP A 159 -12.65 23.73 14.01
N ARG A 160 -13.58 22.88 14.48
CA ARG A 160 -13.69 22.54 15.90
C ARG A 160 -12.45 21.80 16.42
N MET A 161 -11.89 20.88 15.64
CA MET A 161 -10.66 20.16 15.99
C MET A 161 -9.45 21.10 16.10
N LYS A 162 -9.36 22.10 15.23
CA LYS A 162 -8.32 23.15 15.25
C LYS A 162 -8.46 24.12 16.42
N ARG A 163 -9.67 24.28 16.99
CA ARG A 163 -9.96 25.14 18.16
C ARG A 163 -9.80 24.45 19.51
N LEU A 164 -9.58 23.14 19.55
CA LEU A 164 -9.31 22.44 20.80
C LEU A 164 -8.02 22.96 21.45
N PRO A 165 -7.89 22.88 22.80
CA PRO A 165 -6.65 23.17 23.50
C PRO A 165 -5.46 22.38 22.92
N LYS A 166 -4.27 22.98 22.90
CA LYS A 166 -3.07 22.36 22.30
C LYS A 166 -2.65 21.06 22.97
N ASP A 167 -2.98 20.90 24.25
CA ASP A 167 -2.74 19.73 25.08
C ASP A 167 -3.88 18.70 25.02
N ASP A 168 -5.01 19.01 24.38
CA ASP A 168 -6.04 18.02 24.11
C ASP A 168 -5.50 17.04 23.04
N PRO A 169 -5.41 15.72 23.33
CA PRO A 169 -4.87 14.75 22.38
C PRO A 169 -5.71 14.60 21.10
N ARG A 170 -6.93 15.13 21.10
CA ARG A 170 -7.84 15.15 19.94
C ARG A 170 -7.66 16.40 19.08
N SER A 171 -6.89 17.39 19.54
CA SER A 171 -6.62 18.62 18.78
C SER A 171 -5.93 18.31 17.46
N PHE A 172 -6.13 19.19 16.47
CA PHE A 172 -5.64 18.96 15.11
C PHE A 172 -4.13 18.71 15.07
N MET A 173 -3.36 19.49 15.82
CA MET A 173 -1.91 19.33 15.87
C MET A 173 -1.49 18.06 16.62
N GLN A 174 -2.20 17.65 17.67
CA GLN A 174 -1.91 16.37 18.33
C GLN A 174 -2.24 15.18 17.44
N GLN A 175 -3.32 15.26 16.66
CA GLN A 175 -3.61 14.26 15.64
C GLN A 175 -2.50 14.22 14.59
N ALA A 176 -2.03 15.35 14.06
CA ALA A 176 -0.89 15.40 13.14
C ALA A 176 0.40 14.81 13.74
N ASN A 177 0.64 15.07 15.03
CA ASN A 177 1.81 14.60 15.75
C ASN A 177 1.86 13.08 15.93
N ILE A 178 0.72 12.38 15.93
CA ILE A 178 0.68 10.90 15.93
C ILE A 178 1.48 10.37 14.73
N HIS A 179 1.20 10.87 13.53
CA HIS A 179 1.92 10.44 12.33
C HIS A 179 3.42 10.76 12.44
N CYS A 180 3.76 11.98 12.84
CA CYS A 180 5.17 12.34 13.08
C CYS A 180 5.87 11.38 14.04
N ALA A 181 5.25 11.05 15.18
CA ALA A 181 5.90 10.26 16.21
C ALA A 181 6.20 8.82 15.77
N TYR A 182 5.24 8.16 15.10
CA TYR A 182 5.39 6.80 14.60
C TYR A 182 6.27 6.67 13.35
N CYS A 183 6.55 7.78 12.66
CA CYS A 183 7.17 7.74 11.33
C CYS A 183 8.52 8.47 11.22
N ASN A 184 8.90 9.24 12.25
CA ASN A 184 10.11 10.06 12.23
C ASN A 184 11.03 9.84 13.44
N GLY A 185 11.06 8.62 13.98
CA GLY A 185 12.02 8.21 15.01
C GLY A 185 11.82 8.93 16.35
N ALA A 186 10.58 9.27 16.71
CA ALA A 186 10.26 9.76 18.05
C ALA A 186 10.09 8.62 19.06
N TYR A 187 9.81 7.41 18.58
CA TYR A 187 9.67 6.22 19.41
C TYR A 187 10.75 5.20 19.09
N ASP A 188 11.30 4.60 20.13
CA ASP A 188 12.12 3.39 20.05
C ASP A 188 11.25 2.14 20.23
N GLN A 189 11.72 1.01 19.74
CA GLN A 189 11.17 -0.30 20.06
C GLN A 189 11.46 -0.63 21.54
N PRO A 190 10.43 -0.90 22.36
CA PRO A 190 10.63 -1.19 23.78
C PRO A 190 11.61 -2.34 24.03
N GLY A 191 12.63 -2.09 24.85
CA GLY A 191 13.65 -3.08 25.20
C GLY A 191 14.77 -3.28 24.17
N GLN A 192 14.75 -2.56 23.04
CA GLN A 192 15.75 -2.71 21.96
C GLN A 192 16.75 -1.55 21.88
N GLY A 193 16.89 -0.77 22.96
CA GLY A 193 17.79 0.39 23.00
C GLY A 193 17.26 1.54 22.15
N THR A 194 18.09 2.09 21.27
CA THR A 194 17.78 3.22 20.37
C THR A 194 17.35 2.76 18.97
N LEU A 195 16.72 1.58 18.90
CA LEU A 195 16.22 1.05 17.63
C LEU A 195 14.85 1.67 17.36
N ASP A 196 14.80 2.58 16.40
CA ASP A 196 13.57 3.26 15.99
C ASP A 196 12.41 2.29 15.74
N LEU A 197 11.22 2.68 16.19
CA LEU A 197 9.95 2.15 15.73
C LEU A 197 9.54 2.86 14.43
N GLN A 198 9.23 2.09 13.39
CA GLN A 198 8.76 2.60 12.11
C GLN A 198 7.57 1.77 11.61
N VAL A 199 6.45 2.42 11.34
CA VAL A 199 5.24 1.76 10.82
C VAL A 199 5.21 1.70 9.30
N HIS A 200 5.97 2.59 8.63
CA HIS A 200 6.18 2.55 7.19
C HIS A 200 7.17 1.47 6.76
N ASN A 201 7.20 1.21 5.45
CA ASN A 201 8.08 0.32 4.75
C ASN A 201 8.05 -1.11 5.32
N SER A 202 6.86 -1.55 5.75
CA SER A 202 6.62 -2.85 6.36
C SER A 202 5.16 -3.28 6.27
N TRP A 203 4.87 -4.51 6.68
CA TRP A 203 3.50 -5.02 6.82
C TRP A 203 2.59 -4.21 7.76
N LEU A 204 3.14 -3.32 8.62
CA LEU A 204 2.36 -2.52 9.57
C LEU A 204 1.74 -1.28 8.94
N PHE A 205 2.13 -0.93 7.71
CA PHE A 205 1.68 0.25 6.99
C PHE A 205 0.15 0.37 6.99
N PHE A 206 -0.55 -0.62 6.43
CA PHE A 206 -2.00 -0.61 6.34
C PHE A 206 -2.74 -0.63 7.68
N PRO A 207 -2.48 -1.58 8.61
CA PRO A 207 -3.24 -1.64 9.86
C PRO A 207 -3.00 -0.44 10.79
N PHE A 208 -1.79 0.15 10.79
CA PHE A 208 -1.54 1.37 11.54
C PHE A 208 -2.40 2.52 11.02
N HIS A 209 -2.37 2.80 9.71
CA HIS A 209 -3.12 3.90 9.11
C HIS A 209 -4.64 3.68 9.22
N ARG A 210 -5.11 2.43 9.11
CA ARG A 210 -6.53 2.09 9.36
C ARG A 210 -6.97 2.46 10.77
N TRP A 211 -6.19 2.11 11.80
CA TRP A 211 -6.48 2.51 13.18
C TRP A 211 -6.38 4.02 13.39
N TYR A 212 -5.42 4.66 12.75
CA TYR A 212 -5.25 6.11 12.83
C TYR A 212 -6.49 6.84 12.29
N LEU A 213 -6.94 6.48 11.08
CA LEU A 213 -8.16 7.04 10.48
C LEU A 213 -9.41 6.68 11.27
N TYR A 214 -9.47 5.49 11.87
CA TYR A 214 -10.59 5.06 12.69
C TYR A 214 -10.84 6.02 13.86
N PHE A 215 -9.83 6.31 14.66
CA PHE A 215 -10.00 7.25 15.77
C PHE A 215 -10.16 8.69 15.29
N TYR A 216 -9.42 9.10 14.25
CA TYR A 216 -9.56 10.43 13.66
C TYR A 216 -11.01 10.72 13.20
N GLU A 217 -11.63 9.79 12.48
CA GLU A 217 -13.02 9.90 12.03
C GLU A 217 -14.02 9.95 13.20
N ARG A 218 -13.80 9.14 14.25
CA ARG A 218 -14.65 9.15 15.46
C ARG A 218 -14.53 10.46 16.24
N ILE A 219 -13.32 11.00 16.38
CA ILE A 219 -13.08 12.31 16.98
C ILE A 219 -13.83 13.39 16.22
N LEU A 220 -13.71 13.43 14.89
CA LEU A 220 -14.43 14.40 14.06
C LEU A 220 -15.95 14.32 14.27
N GLY A 221 -16.52 13.10 14.20
CA GLY A 221 -17.94 12.88 14.46
C GLY A 221 -18.39 13.34 15.85
N LYS A 222 -17.59 13.05 16.88
CA LYS A 222 -17.84 13.48 18.27
C LYS A 222 -17.87 15.00 18.39
N LEU A 223 -16.93 15.71 17.76
CA LEU A 223 -16.81 17.17 17.84
C LEU A 223 -18.00 17.91 17.22
N ILE A 224 -18.69 17.29 16.26
CA ILE A 224 -19.90 17.87 15.64
C ILE A 224 -21.21 17.25 16.11
N GLY A 225 -21.16 16.25 16.99
CA GLY A 225 -22.35 15.52 17.44
C GLY A 225 -23.00 14.68 16.33
N ASP A 226 -22.24 14.27 15.31
CA ASP A 226 -22.70 13.43 14.20
C ASP A 226 -22.07 12.03 14.31
N PRO A 227 -22.78 11.04 14.91
CA PRO A 227 -22.27 9.68 15.00
C PRO A 227 -22.17 8.98 13.63
N THR A 228 -22.78 9.57 12.59
CA THR A 228 -22.77 9.04 11.21
C THR A 228 -21.68 9.66 10.35
N PHE A 229 -20.89 10.58 10.89
CA PHE A 229 -19.76 11.18 10.16
C PHE A 229 -18.80 10.10 9.67
N ALA A 230 -18.57 10.11 8.36
CA ALA A 230 -17.66 9.23 7.65
C ALA A 230 -16.67 10.09 6.86
N LEU A 231 -15.38 9.79 6.96
CA LEU A 231 -14.30 10.53 6.29
C LEU A 231 -14.38 10.34 4.77
N PRO A 232 -14.12 11.36 3.92
CA PRO A 232 -14.15 11.17 2.49
C PRO A 232 -12.83 10.54 2.04
N PHE A 233 -12.85 9.81 0.92
CA PHE A 233 -11.62 9.31 0.29
C PHE A 233 -11.31 10.06 -1.00
N TRP A 234 -10.04 10.44 -1.19
CA TRP A 234 -9.57 11.04 -2.44
C TRP A 234 -9.44 9.95 -3.49
N ASN A 235 -10.40 9.90 -4.41
CA ASN A 235 -10.53 8.84 -5.42
C ASN A 235 -9.56 9.02 -6.61
N TRP A 236 -8.26 9.12 -6.33
CA TRP A 236 -7.20 9.30 -7.33
C TRP A 236 -7.00 8.08 -8.24
N ASP A 237 -7.63 6.94 -7.94
CA ASP A 237 -7.69 5.76 -8.82
C ASP A 237 -8.79 5.87 -9.91
N ASN A 238 -9.62 6.91 -9.89
CA ASN A 238 -10.63 7.16 -10.92
C ASN A 238 -10.39 8.52 -11.59
N PRO A 239 -10.45 8.64 -12.94
CA PRO A 239 -10.16 9.90 -13.63
C PRO A 239 -10.93 11.12 -13.11
N LYS A 240 -12.19 10.94 -12.66
CA LYS A 240 -13.01 12.03 -12.11
C LYS A 240 -12.54 12.52 -10.74
N GLY A 241 -11.73 11.74 -10.03
CA GLY A 241 -11.20 12.05 -8.72
C GLY A 241 -9.68 12.29 -8.72
N MET A 242 -9.00 12.38 -9.87
CA MET A 242 -7.55 12.55 -9.94
C MET A 242 -7.06 13.97 -9.64
N THR A 243 -7.92 14.98 -9.62
CA THR A 243 -7.57 16.33 -9.18
C THR A 243 -7.73 16.45 -7.66
N ILE A 244 -6.98 17.35 -7.00
CA ILE A 244 -7.24 17.69 -5.59
C ILE A 244 -8.73 18.08 -5.43
N PRO A 245 -9.49 17.47 -4.50
CA PRO A 245 -10.91 17.76 -4.39
C PRO A 245 -11.17 19.23 -4.05
N PRO A 246 -12.12 19.91 -4.72
CA PRO A 246 -12.32 21.36 -4.57
C PRO A 246 -12.56 21.86 -3.14
N MET A 247 -13.11 21.02 -2.25
CA MET A 247 -13.31 21.40 -0.84
C MET A 247 -12.01 21.68 -0.08
N PHE A 248 -10.86 21.22 -0.58
CA PHE A 248 -9.56 21.48 0.05
C PHE A 248 -8.88 22.75 -0.47
N VAL A 249 -9.34 23.36 -1.57
CA VAL A 249 -8.60 24.48 -2.21
C VAL A 249 -9.11 25.86 -1.85
N ASP A 250 -10.26 25.97 -1.17
CA ASP A 250 -10.80 27.27 -0.71
C ASP A 250 -10.01 27.79 0.49
N PRO A 251 -9.27 28.92 0.39
CA PRO A 251 -8.48 29.47 1.50
C PRO A 251 -9.29 29.85 2.74
N LYS A 252 -10.62 29.95 2.63
CA LYS A 252 -11.53 30.22 3.77
C LYS A 252 -11.94 28.94 4.49
N SER A 253 -11.68 27.77 3.93
CA SER A 253 -12.01 26.48 4.51
C SER A 253 -11.00 26.09 5.60
N ALA A 254 -11.49 25.47 6.67
CA ALA A 254 -10.64 24.79 7.64
C ALA A 254 -9.91 23.57 7.04
N LEU A 255 -10.35 23.07 5.88
CA LEU A 255 -9.71 21.99 5.12
C LEU A 255 -8.50 22.47 4.28
N TYR A 256 -8.34 23.79 4.16
CA TYR A 256 -7.25 24.37 3.39
C TYR A 256 -5.90 24.22 4.08
N ASP A 257 -4.88 24.12 3.23
CA ASP A 257 -3.47 24.23 3.59
C ASP A 257 -2.77 25.05 2.50
N GLU A 258 -1.97 26.03 2.93
CA GLU A 258 -1.18 26.89 2.05
C GLU A 258 0.10 26.21 1.55
N LYS A 259 0.59 25.20 2.29
CA LYS A 259 1.81 24.44 2.01
C LYS A 259 1.53 23.25 1.11
N ARG A 260 0.97 23.55 -0.05
CA ARG A 260 0.84 22.61 -1.18
C ARG A 260 1.60 23.13 -2.39
N ASN A 261 1.99 22.22 -3.28
CA ASN A 261 2.56 22.58 -4.56
C ASN A 261 1.54 23.37 -5.39
N GLN A 262 1.82 24.66 -5.60
CA GLN A 262 0.92 25.57 -6.29
C GLN A 262 0.71 25.20 -7.77
N ALA A 263 1.69 24.53 -8.40
CA ALA A 263 1.57 24.05 -9.78
C ALA A 263 0.61 22.86 -9.93
N ASN A 264 0.31 22.17 -8.81
CA ASN A 264 -0.49 20.94 -8.77
C ASN A 264 -1.91 21.16 -8.21
N LEU A 265 -2.32 22.42 -8.04
CA LEU A 265 -3.72 22.73 -7.75
C LEU A 265 -4.61 22.42 -8.97
N PRO A 266 -5.92 22.18 -8.78
CA PRO A 266 -6.84 21.95 -9.90
C PRO A 266 -6.73 23.05 -10.96
N PRO A 267 -6.74 22.69 -12.26
CA PRO A 267 -7.21 21.42 -12.82
C PRO A 267 -6.12 20.33 -12.99
N ALA A 268 -4.94 20.46 -12.36
CA ALA A 268 -3.88 19.46 -12.49
C ALA A 268 -4.34 18.05 -12.05
N VAL A 269 -4.03 17.06 -12.88
CA VAL A 269 -4.24 15.63 -12.61
C VAL A 269 -3.04 15.13 -11.81
N VAL A 270 -3.29 14.39 -10.71
CA VAL A 270 -2.22 13.77 -9.93
C VAL A 270 -1.37 12.86 -10.80
N ASP A 271 -0.04 12.98 -10.74
CA ASP A 271 0.88 12.11 -11.49
C ASP A 271 1.41 11.03 -10.55
N LEU A 272 0.76 9.85 -10.55
CA LEU A 272 1.18 8.72 -9.71
C LEU A 272 2.53 8.14 -10.15
N GLY A 273 2.93 8.38 -11.40
CA GLY A 273 4.22 7.95 -11.92
C GLY A 273 5.36 8.90 -11.61
N MET A 274 5.07 10.14 -11.19
CA MET A 274 6.04 11.23 -11.07
C MET A 274 6.90 11.33 -12.35
N THR A 275 6.25 11.20 -13.50
CA THR A 275 6.87 11.19 -14.82
C THR A 275 7.22 12.60 -15.29
N GLY A 276 6.54 13.62 -14.75
CA GLY A 276 6.64 15.00 -15.23
C GLY A 276 5.93 15.22 -16.57
N ASN A 277 5.08 14.28 -16.98
CA ASN A 277 4.31 14.40 -18.21
C ASN A 277 3.29 15.55 -18.08
N THR A 278 3.18 16.36 -19.13
CA THR A 278 2.30 17.54 -19.16
C THR A 278 0.98 17.29 -19.88
N ASP A 279 0.83 16.16 -20.59
CA ASP A 279 -0.43 15.75 -21.19
C ASP A 279 -1.32 15.05 -20.15
N PRO A 280 -2.46 15.65 -19.74
CA PRO A 280 -3.35 15.06 -18.75
C PRO A 280 -3.91 13.71 -19.18
N LEU A 281 -4.11 13.46 -20.48
CA LEU A 281 -4.62 12.16 -20.96
C LEU A 281 -3.59 11.06 -20.76
N GLN A 282 -2.33 11.35 -21.06
CA GLN A 282 -1.24 10.42 -20.81
C GLN A 282 -1.01 10.19 -19.31
N VAL A 283 -1.13 11.22 -18.47
CA VAL A 283 -1.06 11.06 -17.01
C VAL A 283 -2.20 10.16 -16.50
N VAL A 284 -3.42 10.33 -17.01
CA VAL A 284 -4.54 9.42 -16.68
C VAL A 284 -4.25 7.99 -17.10
N ALA A 285 -3.74 7.77 -18.31
CA ALA A 285 -3.37 6.44 -18.80
C ALA A 285 -2.29 5.79 -17.91
N ASN A 286 -1.22 6.53 -17.61
CA ASN A 286 -0.16 6.12 -16.70
C ASN A 286 -0.72 5.72 -15.33
N ASN A 287 -1.58 6.57 -14.75
CA ASN A 287 -2.19 6.31 -13.44
C ASN A 287 -3.01 5.02 -13.43
N LEU A 288 -3.83 4.78 -14.46
CA LEU A 288 -4.64 3.57 -14.54
C LEU A 288 -3.78 2.31 -14.70
N THR A 289 -2.68 2.40 -15.47
CA THR A 289 -1.70 1.31 -15.58
C THR A 289 -0.97 1.05 -14.27
N ILE A 290 -0.59 2.10 -13.54
CA ILE A 290 0.02 1.98 -12.20
C ILE A 290 -0.95 1.27 -11.25
N MET A 291 -2.23 1.67 -11.22
CA MET A 291 -3.24 1.02 -10.40
C MET A 291 -3.43 -0.45 -10.76
N TYR A 292 -3.53 -0.78 -12.05
CA TYR A 292 -3.60 -2.17 -12.49
C TYR A 292 -2.37 -2.97 -12.04
N ASN A 293 -1.18 -2.38 -12.14
CA ASN A 293 0.05 -3.04 -11.75
C ASN A 293 0.15 -3.27 -10.22
N GLU A 294 -0.09 -2.23 -9.42
CA GLU A 294 -0.01 -2.29 -7.96
C GLU A 294 -1.08 -3.20 -7.34
N MET A 295 -2.27 -3.24 -7.93
CA MET A 295 -3.41 -3.96 -7.35
C MET A 295 -3.58 -5.38 -7.89
N ILE A 296 -3.16 -5.65 -9.13
CA ILE A 296 -3.46 -6.91 -9.84
C ILE A 296 -2.17 -7.59 -10.31
N ARG A 297 -1.42 -6.97 -11.22
CA ARG A 297 -0.35 -7.63 -11.99
C ARG A 297 0.90 -7.95 -11.16
N GLY A 298 1.32 -7.01 -10.31
CA GLY A 298 2.65 -6.98 -9.72
C GLY A 298 2.85 -7.84 -8.46
N ASN A 299 1.79 -8.47 -7.94
CA ASN A 299 1.83 -9.17 -6.65
C ASN A 299 1.88 -10.70 -6.84
N SER A 300 2.87 -11.35 -6.22
CA SER A 300 2.97 -12.81 -6.16
C SER A 300 2.32 -13.41 -4.91
N ASP A 301 2.42 -12.69 -3.80
CA ASP A 301 1.86 -13.06 -2.51
C ASP A 301 1.36 -11.83 -1.73
N VAL A 302 0.90 -12.04 -0.50
CA VAL A 302 0.39 -10.96 0.37
C VAL A 302 1.47 -9.95 0.77
N TYR A 303 2.73 -10.34 0.87
CA TYR A 303 3.81 -9.44 1.30
C TYR A 303 4.23 -8.47 0.20
N ASP A 304 4.10 -8.86 -1.08
CA ASP A 304 4.30 -7.92 -2.18
C ASP A 304 3.32 -6.75 -2.13
N PHE A 305 2.09 -6.97 -1.64
CA PHE A 305 1.07 -5.93 -1.49
C PHE A 305 1.16 -5.21 -0.15
N MET A 306 1.25 -5.96 0.96
CA MET A 306 1.18 -5.44 2.33
C MET A 306 2.52 -4.89 2.85
N GLY A 307 3.65 -5.38 2.34
CA GLY A 307 5.00 -5.11 2.85
C GLY A 307 5.61 -6.27 3.61
N ASN A 308 6.92 -6.19 3.84
CA ASN A 308 7.71 -7.25 4.48
C ASN A 308 7.48 -7.34 5.99
N PRO A 309 7.71 -8.52 6.59
CA PRO A 309 7.63 -8.71 8.03
C PRO A 309 8.50 -7.74 8.84
N TYR A 310 7.90 -7.17 9.88
CA TYR A 310 8.54 -6.27 10.85
C TYR A 310 8.21 -6.71 12.28
N ARG A 311 9.25 -7.13 12.99
CA ARG A 311 9.19 -7.74 14.33
C ARG A 311 10.09 -6.98 15.31
N GLU A 312 9.94 -7.27 16.58
CA GLU A 312 10.85 -6.77 17.61
C GLU A 312 12.33 -7.06 17.25
N GLY A 313 13.17 -6.04 17.27
CA GLY A 313 14.59 -6.11 16.91
C GLY A 313 14.87 -6.00 15.40
N THR A 314 13.83 -5.98 14.55
CA THR A 314 14.01 -5.79 13.10
C THR A 314 14.44 -4.34 12.84
N PRO A 315 15.48 -4.09 12.03
CA PRO A 315 15.81 -2.75 11.55
C PRO A 315 14.64 -2.10 10.82
N VAL A 316 14.58 -0.77 10.85
CA VAL A 316 13.57 0.01 10.09
C VAL A 316 13.61 -0.31 8.60
N ASN A 317 12.46 -0.18 7.95
CA ASN A 317 12.24 -0.34 6.51
C ASN A 317 12.61 -1.73 5.97
N PRO A 318 12.06 -2.83 6.52
CA PRO A 318 12.32 -4.19 6.01
C PRO A 318 11.87 -4.39 4.54
N GLY A 319 10.92 -3.59 4.06
CA GLY A 319 10.56 -3.50 2.65
C GLY A 319 9.09 -3.11 2.45
N PRO A 320 8.80 -2.05 1.69
CA PRO A 320 7.44 -1.59 1.46
C PRO A 320 6.65 -2.51 0.52
N GLY A 321 5.33 -2.55 0.73
CA GLY A 321 4.40 -3.18 -0.21
C GLY A 321 4.16 -2.32 -1.46
N ALA A 322 3.54 -2.90 -2.49
CA ALA A 322 3.29 -2.28 -3.78
C ALA A 322 2.52 -0.95 -3.67
N SER A 323 1.45 -0.92 -2.88
CA SER A 323 0.64 0.28 -2.65
C SER A 323 1.44 1.40 -1.98
N GLU A 324 2.29 1.06 -1.01
CA GLU A 324 3.08 2.04 -0.25
C GLU A 324 4.20 2.68 -1.10
N ARG A 325 4.93 1.86 -1.87
CA ARG A 325 6.09 2.27 -2.69
C ARG A 325 5.75 2.82 -4.06
N GLY A 326 4.47 3.07 -4.32
CA GLY A 326 3.98 3.53 -5.60
C GLY A 326 3.04 4.72 -5.41
N SER A 327 1.76 4.53 -5.72
CA SER A 327 0.72 5.57 -5.71
C SER A 327 0.64 6.35 -4.39
N HIS A 328 0.75 5.70 -3.22
CA HIS A 328 0.82 6.39 -1.92
C HIS A 328 1.96 7.41 -1.87
N THR A 329 3.19 6.97 -2.11
CA THR A 329 4.37 7.83 -2.07
C THR A 329 4.29 8.96 -3.11
N ALA A 330 3.79 8.67 -4.31
CA ALA A 330 3.65 9.65 -5.36
C ALA A 330 2.70 10.79 -4.97
N VAL A 331 1.52 10.48 -4.41
CA VAL A 331 0.56 11.51 -3.97
C VAL A 331 1.16 12.41 -2.89
N HIS A 332 1.87 11.84 -1.91
CA HIS A 332 2.56 12.60 -0.86
C HIS A 332 3.49 13.66 -1.46
N VAL A 333 4.40 13.26 -2.36
CA VAL A 333 5.39 14.17 -2.94
C VAL A 333 4.79 15.11 -3.99
N TRP A 334 3.77 14.65 -4.73
CA TRP A 334 3.08 15.48 -5.70
C TRP A 334 2.32 16.64 -5.03
N VAL A 335 1.72 16.43 -3.85
CA VAL A 335 1.02 17.51 -3.13
C VAL A 335 1.99 18.39 -2.33
N GLY A 336 3.04 17.84 -1.73
CA GLY A 336 3.98 18.58 -0.89
C GLY A 336 4.56 19.82 -1.57
N ASP A 337 4.71 20.93 -0.84
CA ASP A 337 5.13 22.20 -1.42
C ASP A 337 6.66 22.24 -1.63
N PRO A 338 7.16 22.27 -2.88
CA PRO A 338 8.59 22.31 -3.15
C PRO A 338 9.27 23.62 -2.70
N ARG A 339 8.49 24.64 -2.31
CA ARG A 339 9.02 25.88 -1.71
C ARG A 339 9.41 25.70 -0.24
N GLN A 340 8.93 24.65 0.41
CA GLN A 340 9.24 24.34 1.80
C GLN A 340 10.52 23.49 1.87
N PRO A 341 11.34 23.62 2.93
CA PRO A 341 12.63 22.96 2.99
C PRO A 341 12.56 21.46 2.76
N SER A 342 11.59 20.77 3.35
CA SER A 342 11.43 19.31 3.33
C SER A 342 10.22 18.85 2.52
N GLY A 343 9.59 19.72 1.73
CA GLY A 343 8.38 19.41 0.97
C GLY A 343 7.09 19.44 1.81
N GLU A 344 7.11 20.18 2.92
CA GLU A 344 5.96 20.34 3.82
C GLU A 344 4.69 20.80 3.06
N ASP A 345 3.47 20.45 3.49
CA ASP A 345 3.20 19.53 4.60
C ASP A 345 3.16 18.06 4.13
N LEU A 346 2.45 17.70 3.04
CA LEU A 346 2.30 16.29 2.58
C LEU A 346 3.60 15.59 2.16
N GLY A 347 4.59 16.31 1.65
CA GLY A 347 5.81 15.72 1.07
C GLY A 347 6.77 15.11 2.08
N ASN A 348 6.49 15.20 3.38
CA ASN A 348 7.30 14.61 4.44
C ASN A 348 6.43 13.99 5.54
N PHE A 349 6.81 12.82 6.04
CA PHE A 349 6.04 12.15 7.09
C PHE A 349 5.89 12.96 8.38
N TYR A 350 6.86 13.81 8.76
CA TYR A 350 6.74 14.54 10.03
C TYR A 350 5.62 15.60 9.97
N SER A 351 5.33 16.11 8.79
CA SER A 351 4.42 17.22 8.56
C SER A 351 3.12 16.82 7.89
N ALA A 352 3.05 15.64 7.24
CA ALA A 352 1.91 15.28 6.38
C ALA A 352 0.55 15.38 7.08
N GLY A 353 0.45 14.98 8.34
CA GLY A 353 -0.80 15.08 9.11
C GLY A 353 -1.27 16.52 9.41
N ARG A 354 -0.46 17.54 9.12
CA ARG A 354 -0.82 18.97 9.30
C ARG A 354 -1.69 19.51 8.16
N ASP A 355 -1.78 18.76 7.06
CA ASP A 355 -2.72 19.04 5.98
C ASP A 355 -3.96 18.12 6.11
N PRO A 356 -5.20 18.64 6.18
CA PRO A 356 -6.41 17.83 6.18
C PRO A 356 -6.54 16.85 5.00
N LEU A 357 -5.92 17.14 3.85
CA LEU A 357 -5.92 16.28 2.67
C LEU A 357 -5.19 14.95 2.89
N PHE A 358 -4.23 14.89 3.82
CA PHE A 358 -3.54 13.65 4.21
C PHE A 358 -4.52 12.55 4.62
N TYR A 359 -5.49 12.89 5.47
CA TYR A 359 -6.48 11.93 5.96
C TYR A 359 -7.40 11.43 4.84
N CYS A 360 -7.72 12.31 3.88
CA CYS A 360 -8.53 11.97 2.71
C CYS A 360 -7.75 11.09 1.70
N HIS A 361 -6.45 11.34 1.53
CA HIS A 361 -5.55 10.49 0.75
C HIS A 361 -5.46 9.09 1.38
N HIS A 362 -5.14 9.02 2.68
CA HIS A 362 -5.02 7.75 3.41
C HIS A 362 -6.34 6.99 3.51
N ALA A 363 -7.49 7.66 3.48
CA ALA A 363 -8.78 6.99 3.35
C ALA A 363 -8.92 6.21 2.02
N ASN A 364 -8.29 6.67 0.93
CA ASN A 364 -8.26 5.91 -0.32
C ASN A 364 -7.21 4.80 -0.29
N VAL A 365 -6.07 5.00 0.40
CA VAL A 365 -5.08 3.93 0.65
C VAL A 365 -5.74 2.80 1.45
N ASP A 366 -6.49 3.12 2.49
CA ASP A 366 -7.27 2.16 3.27
C ASP A 366 -8.34 1.45 2.43
N ARG A 367 -8.98 2.18 1.50
CA ARG A 367 -9.89 1.62 0.50
C ARG A 367 -9.18 0.62 -0.41
N MET A 368 -7.94 0.88 -0.84
CA MET A 368 -7.16 -0.05 -1.66
C MET A 368 -6.98 -1.39 -0.93
N TRP A 369 -6.67 -1.38 0.36
CA TRP A 369 -6.58 -2.63 1.13
C TRP A 369 -7.90 -3.41 1.12
N SER A 370 -9.03 -2.75 1.40
CA SER A 370 -10.35 -3.41 1.37
C SER A 370 -10.72 -3.91 -0.02
N LEU A 371 -10.44 -3.16 -1.09
CA LEU A 371 -10.65 -3.60 -2.47
C LEU A 371 -9.81 -4.84 -2.80
N TRP A 372 -8.52 -4.79 -2.48
CA TRP A 372 -7.60 -5.88 -2.75
C TRP A 372 -8.00 -7.16 -2.01
N GLN A 373 -8.35 -7.05 -0.73
CA GLN A 373 -8.68 -8.18 0.13
C GLN A 373 -10.01 -8.86 -0.27
N TYR A 374 -11.04 -8.08 -0.62
CA TYR A 374 -12.41 -8.60 -0.72
C TYR A 374 -13.02 -8.58 -2.12
N PHE A 375 -12.56 -7.69 -3.01
CA PHE A 375 -13.21 -7.45 -4.31
C PHE A 375 -12.38 -7.91 -5.50
N LEU A 376 -11.05 -7.91 -5.37
CA LEU A 376 -10.18 -8.36 -6.46
C LEU A 376 -10.11 -9.89 -6.56
N PRO A 377 -10.02 -10.45 -7.78
CA PRO A 377 -9.86 -11.89 -7.97
C PRO A 377 -8.70 -12.48 -7.15
N SER A 378 -8.88 -13.69 -6.63
CA SER A 378 -7.83 -14.44 -5.92
C SER A 378 -7.01 -15.36 -6.83
N ASN A 379 -7.19 -15.26 -8.16
CA ASN A 379 -6.47 -16.11 -9.11
C ASN A 379 -4.96 -15.79 -9.17
N LYS A 380 -4.56 -14.54 -8.88
CA LYS A 380 -3.15 -14.11 -8.86
C LYS A 380 -2.49 -14.32 -7.49
N VAL A 381 -3.20 -13.95 -6.43
CA VAL A 381 -2.80 -14.14 -5.03
C VAL A 381 -3.90 -14.94 -4.32
N PRO A 382 -3.73 -16.27 -4.18
CA PRO A 382 -4.78 -17.15 -3.64
C PRO A 382 -5.10 -16.91 -2.16
N ASP A 383 -4.07 -16.70 -1.32
CA ASP A 383 -4.24 -16.31 0.08
C ASP A 383 -3.75 -14.89 0.30
N LYS A 384 -4.71 -14.01 0.64
CA LYS A 384 -4.50 -12.59 0.88
C LYS A 384 -4.36 -12.26 2.37
N ARG A 385 -4.30 -13.28 3.23
CA ARG A 385 -4.26 -13.10 4.69
C ARG A 385 -2.82 -13.25 5.19
N ILE A 386 -2.47 -12.44 6.18
CA ILE A 386 -1.28 -12.67 7.01
C ILE A 386 -1.77 -13.29 8.32
N THR A 387 -1.44 -14.56 8.53
CA THR A 387 -1.80 -15.31 9.75
C THR A 387 -0.67 -15.36 10.78
N ASP A 388 0.45 -14.69 10.50
CA ASP A 388 1.60 -14.61 11.38
C ASP A 388 1.20 -14.00 12.74
N PRO A 389 1.39 -14.69 13.87
CA PRO A 389 1.06 -14.17 15.19
C PRO A 389 1.76 -12.86 15.54
N ASP A 390 2.97 -12.62 15.03
CA ASP A 390 3.72 -11.40 15.30
C ASP A 390 3.09 -10.20 14.58
N PHE A 391 2.56 -10.43 13.38
CA PHE A 391 1.76 -9.43 12.68
C PHE A 391 0.43 -9.19 13.41
N LEU A 392 -0.33 -10.25 13.70
CA LEU A 392 -1.66 -10.17 14.28
C LEU A 392 -1.68 -9.52 15.68
N ASN A 393 -0.63 -9.77 16.47
CA ASN A 393 -0.50 -9.27 17.83
C ASN A 393 0.35 -7.99 17.93
N ALA A 394 0.89 -7.48 16.81
CA ALA A 394 1.47 -6.14 16.80
C ALA A 394 0.41 -5.13 17.26
N ALA A 395 0.85 -4.15 18.04
CA ALA A 395 -0.06 -3.26 18.74
C ALA A 395 0.41 -1.80 18.69
N PHE A 396 -0.57 -0.89 18.78
CA PHE A 396 -0.36 0.55 18.73
C PHE A 396 -1.11 1.25 19.88
N LEU A 397 -0.72 2.48 20.17
CA LEU A 397 -1.41 3.38 21.08
C LEU A 397 -2.02 4.56 20.32
N PHE A 398 -3.29 4.84 20.59
CA PHE A 398 -4.02 6.00 20.08
C PHE A 398 -4.90 6.60 21.18
N TYR A 399 -5.24 7.88 21.06
CA TYR A 399 -6.30 8.48 21.86
C TYR A 399 -7.64 8.36 21.13
N ASP A 400 -8.69 7.94 21.83
CA ASP A 400 -10.05 7.86 21.28
C ASP A 400 -10.79 9.21 21.31
N GLU A 401 -12.05 9.23 20.88
CA GLU A 401 -12.88 10.45 20.88
C GLU A 401 -13.18 11.02 22.28
N ASN A 402 -12.93 10.24 23.34
CA ASN A 402 -13.10 10.62 24.74
C ASN A 402 -11.78 11.03 25.40
N ALA A 403 -10.70 11.18 24.61
CA ALA A 403 -9.34 11.45 25.10
C ALA A 403 -8.82 10.35 26.04
N GLN A 404 -9.31 9.11 25.89
CA GLN A 404 -8.76 7.94 26.57
C GLN A 404 -7.64 7.33 25.72
N LEU A 405 -6.49 7.10 26.34
CA LEU A 405 -5.39 6.39 25.68
C LEU A 405 -5.75 4.89 25.61
N VAL A 406 -5.77 4.35 24.40
CA VAL A 406 -6.18 2.97 24.13
C VAL A 406 -5.11 2.20 23.38
N ARG A 407 -5.00 0.92 23.72
CA ARG A 407 -4.15 -0.05 23.01
C ARG A 407 -4.99 -0.83 22.02
N VAL A 408 -4.56 -0.85 20.77
CA VAL A 408 -5.20 -1.59 19.67
C VAL A 408 -4.24 -2.64 19.12
N THR A 409 -4.78 -3.69 18.52
CA THR A 409 -3.99 -4.74 17.85
C THR A 409 -4.32 -4.82 16.37
N VAL A 410 -3.38 -5.31 15.57
CA VAL A 410 -3.56 -5.48 14.11
C VAL A 410 -4.72 -6.41 13.80
N LYS A 411 -4.87 -7.55 14.51
CA LYS A 411 -5.96 -8.52 14.26
C LYS A 411 -7.36 -7.91 14.33
N ASP A 412 -7.55 -6.84 15.12
CA ASP A 412 -8.83 -6.17 15.29
C ASP A 412 -9.11 -5.14 14.17
N SER A 413 -8.14 -4.88 13.27
CA SER A 413 -8.29 -3.99 12.10
C SER A 413 -8.42 -4.68 10.75
N LEU A 414 -8.35 -6.01 10.71
CA LEU A 414 -8.35 -6.77 9.45
C LEU A 414 -9.67 -6.68 8.68
N ASP A 415 -10.76 -6.30 9.35
CA ASP A 415 -12.09 -6.21 8.79
C ASP A 415 -12.71 -4.84 9.09
N ASN A 416 -12.74 -3.98 8.06
CA ASN A 416 -13.30 -2.63 8.18
C ASN A 416 -14.80 -2.65 8.52
N LEU A 417 -15.56 -3.68 8.12
CA LEU A 417 -16.97 -3.79 8.43
C LEU A 417 -17.19 -4.06 9.91
N ARG A 418 -16.32 -4.87 10.55
CA ARG A 418 -16.32 -5.03 12.01
C ARG A 418 -15.94 -3.76 12.76
N MET A 419 -15.16 -2.88 12.12
CA MET A 419 -14.88 -1.54 12.63
C MET A 419 -16.03 -0.55 12.40
N GLY A 420 -17.08 -0.93 11.65
CA GLY A 420 -18.29 -0.12 11.47
C GLY A 420 -18.21 0.92 10.35
N TYR A 421 -17.32 0.74 9.37
CA TYR A 421 -17.32 1.56 8.17
C TYR A 421 -17.06 0.75 6.89
N ASP A 422 -17.51 1.31 5.77
CA ASP A 422 -17.29 0.85 4.42
C ASP A 422 -17.12 2.06 3.48
N PHE A 423 -16.93 1.83 2.19
CA PHE A 423 -16.68 2.85 1.18
C PHE A 423 -17.82 2.93 0.16
N GLU A 424 -18.10 4.14 -0.34
CA GLU A 424 -18.99 4.33 -1.50
C GLU A 424 -18.51 3.43 -2.65
N ARG A 425 -19.45 2.70 -3.26
CA ARG A 425 -19.17 1.90 -4.45
C ARG A 425 -19.10 2.82 -5.66
N ILE A 426 -17.95 2.80 -6.32
CA ILE A 426 -17.65 3.59 -7.51
C ILE A 426 -16.91 2.72 -8.51
N ASP A 427 -17.11 3.02 -9.78
CA ASP A 427 -16.47 2.38 -10.91
C ASP A 427 -14.94 2.36 -10.74
N LEU A 428 -14.34 1.21 -11.05
CA LEU A 428 -12.90 0.95 -10.94
C LEU A 428 -12.32 0.79 -12.35
N PRO A 429 -12.08 1.90 -13.09
CA PRO A 429 -11.68 1.86 -14.50
C PRO A 429 -10.32 1.16 -14.73
N TRP A 430 -9.51 1.03 -13.68
CA TRP A 430 -8.23 0.34 -13.71
C TRP A 430 -8.32 -1.18 -13.68
N LEU A 431 -9.48 -1.79 -13.36
CA LEU A 431 -9.60 -3.27 -13.29
C LEU A 431 -9.23 -3.97 -14.60
N ASP A 432 -9.63 -3.37 -15.72
CA ASP A 432 -9.41 -3.91 -17.06
C ASP A 432 -8.33 -3.12 -17.83
N TYR A 433 -7.58 -2.26 -17.13
CA TYR A 433 -6.54 -1.42 -17.74
C TYR A 433 -5.19 -2.13 -17.85
N ARG A 434 -5.23 -3.39 -18.30
CA ARG A 434 -4.02 -4.13 -18.69
C ARG A 434 -3.41 -3.44 -19.91
N PRO A 435 -2.14 -3.02 -19.88
CA PRO A 435 -1.49 -2.44 -21.05
C PRO A 435 -1.57 -3.37 -22.27
N PRO A 436 -1.73 -2.83 -23.49
CA PRO A 436 -1.83 -3.66 -24.68
C PRO A 436 -0.54 -4.49 -24.89
N PRO A 437 -0.65 -5.74 -25.37
CA PRO A 437 0.51 -6.54 -25.71
C PRO A 437 1.39 -5.85 -26.75
N GLN A 438 2.70 -5.89 -26.53
CA GLN A 438 3.67 -5.37 -27.48
C GLN A 438 3.99 -6.49 -28.49
N THR A 439 3.32 -6.46 -29.64
CA THR A 439 3.38 -7.53 -30.67
C THR A 439 4.55 -7.40 -31.65
N VAL A 440 5.31 -6.31 -31.58
CA VAL A 440 6.59 -6.23 -32.30
C VAL A 440 7.52 -7.19 -31.58
N ALA A 441 8.11 -8.15 -32.30
CA ALA A 441 9.12 -9.05 -31.76
C ALA A 441 10.24 -8.19 -31.16
N ALA A 442 10.14 -7.92 -29.86
CA ALA A 442 11.08 -7.12 -29.09
C ALA A 442 12.32 -7.99 -28.90
N ARG A 443 13.03 -8.23 -29.99
CA ARG A 443 14.20 -9.09 -29.94
C ARG A 443 15.21 -8.35 -29.08
N VAL A 444 15.56 -8.94 -27.95
CA VAL A 444 16.67 -8.50 -27.06
C VAL A 444 17.93 -8.16 -27.86
N THR A 445 18.11 -8.78 -29.04
CA THR A 445 19.18 -8.47 -30.00
C THR A 445 19.23 -7.02 -30.52
N ARG A 446 18.14 -6.24 -30.48
CA ARG A 446 18.12 -4.81 -30.83
C ARG A 446 18.26 -3.91 -29.60
N ALA A 447 17.39 -4.05 -28.60
CA ALA A 447 17.37 -3.19 -27.42
C ALA A 447 18.56 -3.43 -26.46
N GLY A 448 19.06 -4.67 -26.39
CA GLY A 448 20.15 -5.07 -25.50
C GLY A 448 21.54 -5.08 -26.13
N LYS A 449 21.69 -4.64 -27.39
CA LYS A 449 22.98 -4.68 -28.10
C LYS A 449 24.01 -3.79 -27.40
N GLY A 450 24.97 -4.42 -26.71
CA GLY A 450 26.02 -3.72 -25.96
C GLY A 450 25.68 -3.43 -24.49
N ALA A 451 24.52 -3.87 -23.99
CA ALA A 451 24.20 -3.76 -22.58
C ALA A 451 25.07 -4.74 -21.74
N PRO A 452 25.65 -4.29 -20.62
CA PRO A 452 26.44 -5.16 -19.73
C PRO A 452 25.56 -6.17 -19.00
N LYS A 453 26.17 -7.27 -18.54
CA LYS A 453 25.51 -8.24 -17.65
C LYS A 453 25.36 -7.65 -16.24
N ALA A 454 24.26 -7.98 -15.56
CA ALA A 454 24.01 -7.52 -14.19
C ALA A 454 25.20 -7.72 -13.24
N GLU A 455 25.83 -8.90 -13.24
CA GLU A 455 26.99 -9.22 -12.39
C GLU A 455 28.20 -8.27 -12.56
N THR A 456 28.29 -7.55 -13.67
CA THR A 456 29.37 -6.59 -13.96
C THR A 456 29.03 -5.14 -13.59
N VAL A 457 27.77 -4.86 -13.25
CA VAL A 457 27.28 -3.49 -12.99
C VAL A 457 26.98 -3.25 -11.52
N PHE A 458 26.48 -4.26 -10.80
CA PHE A 458 26.09 -4.11 -9.40
C PHE A 458 27.25 -4.43 -8.43
N PRO A 459 27.36 -3.75 -7.27
CA PRO A 459 26.46 -2.70 -6.78
C PRO A 459 26.59 -1.39 -7.58
N LEU A 460 25.49 -0.68 -7.76
CA LEU A 460 25.46 0.58 -8.52
C LEU A 460 24.72 1.69 -7.76
N THR A 461 25.17 2.93 -7.93
CA THR A 461 24.40 4.12 -7.58
C THR A 461 23.54 4.53 -8.77
N LEU A 462 22.22 4.65 -8.59
CA LEU A 462 21.27 4.89 -9.68
C LEU A 462 21.04 6.40 -9.87
N ASP A 463 21.97 7.07 -10.55
CA ASP A 463 21.92 8.51 -10.85
C ASP A 463 21.44 8.84 -12.28
N LYS A 464 21.40 7.83 -13.15
CA LYS A 464 20.95 7.90 -14.54
C LYS A 464 20.24 6.62 -14.95
N ILE A 465 19.67 6.61 -16.16
CA ILE A 465 19.08 5.41 -16.73
C ILE A 465 20.14 4.32 -16.86
N VAL A 466 19.86 3.13 -16.32
CA VAL A 466 20.75 1.97 -16.39
C VAL A 466 20.02 0.84 -17.11
N ARG A 467 20.72 0.19 -18.04
CA ARG A 467 20.24 -0.96 -18.81
C ARG A 467 21.16 -2.14 -18.60
N VAL A 468 20.61 -3.28 -18.17
CA VAL A 468 21.38 -4.48 -17.82
C VAL A 468 20.71 -5.75 -18.33
N LEU A 469 21.52 -6.71 -18.77
CA LEU A 469 21.03 -8.05 -19.12
C LEU A 469 20.94 -8.91 -17.86
N VAL A 470 19.76 -9.48 -17.61
CA VAL A 470 19.48 -10.37 -16.48
C VAL A 470 19.06 -11.75 -17.03
N PRO A 471 19.76 -12.83 -16.64
CA PRO A 471 19.37 -14.19 -17.03
C PRO A 471 17.99 -14.56 -16.47
N LYS A 472 17.17 -15.20 -17.30
CA LYS A 472 15.96 -15.89 -16.83
C LYS A 472 16.34 -17.21 -16.16
N THR A 473 15.44 -17.79 -15.36
CA THR A 473 15.66 -19.12 -14.78
C THR A 473 15.46 -20.23 -15.81
N LYS A 474 14.56 -20.02 -16.78
CA LYS A 474 14.30 -20.94 -17.89
C LYS A 474 13.62 -20.23 -19.07
N LYS A 475 13.70 -20.86 -20.25
CA LYS A 475 12.91 -20.47 -21.43
C LYS A 475 11.42 -20.74 -21.22
N GLY A 476 10.60 -20.04 -21.99
CA GLY A 476 9.16 -20.06 -21.94
C GLY A 476 8.57 -19.03 -20.98
N LYS A 477 7.27 -19.21 -20.72
CA LYS A 477 6.46 -18.39 -19.83
C LYS A 477 6.48 -18.94 -18.41
N ALA A 478 7.66 -18.86 -17.79
CA ALA A 478 7.83 -19.30 -16.41
C ALA A 478 7.14 -18.33 -15.43
N ASP A 479 6.64 -18.87 -14.31
CA ASP A 479 6.19 -18.04 -13.19
C ASP A 479 7.44 -17.54 -12.46
N GLU A 480 7.82 -16.28 -12.70
CA GLU A 480 9.09 -15.70 -12.28
C GLU A 480 8.91 -14.34 -11.62
N LEU A 481 9.85 -14.01 -10.73
CA LEU A 481 9.94 -12.74 -10.03
C LEU A 481 11.27 -12.06 -10.36
N LEU A 482 11.24 -10.78 -10.72
CA LEU A 482 12.41 -9.92 -10.69
C LEU A 482 12.65 -9.45 -9.26
N VAL A 483 13.84 -9.71 -8.74
CA VAL A 483 14.27 -9.29 -7.40
C VAL A 483 15.32 -8.20 -7.54
N LEU A 484 15.04 -7.03 -6.94
CA LEU A 484 16.03 -5.99 -6.74
C LEU A 484 16.51 -6.07 -5.30
N GLU A 485 17.80 -6.35 -5.14
CA GLU A 485 18.43 -6.69 -3.87
C GLU A 485 19.18 -5.52 -3.27
N ASN A 486 19.11 -5.41 -1.95
CA ASN A 486 19.88 -4.43 -1.16
C ASN A 486 19.76 -3.01 -1.73
N ILE A 487 18.53 -2.55 -1.95
CA ILE A 487 18.22 -1.17 -2.28
C ILE A 487 18.48 -0.35 -1.02
N THR A 488 19.64 0.29 -0.98
CA THR A 488 20.02 1.21 0.08
C THR A 488 19.65 2.62 -0.31
N VAL A 489 18.86 3.29 0.54
CA VAL A 489 18.34 4.62 0.30
C VAL A 489 18.76 5.60 1.38
N ASP A 490 18.96 6.87 1.01
CA ASP A 490 18.98 7.99 1.95
C ASP A 490 17.54 8.34 2.33
N THR A 491 17.15 8.05 3.59
CA THR A 491 15.77 8.20 4.03
C THR A 491 15.33 9.65 4.12
N THR A 492 16.27 10.60 4.11
CA THR A 492 15.97 12.03 4.20
C THR A 492 15.57 12.66 2.88
N LYS A 493 15.65 11.91 1.76
CA LYS A 493 15.35 12.39 0.42
C LYS A 493 14.18 11.64 -0.19
N PHE A 494 13.49 12.30 -1.11
CA PHE A 494 12.55 11.62 -1.98
C PHE A 494 13.35 10.82 -2.99
N LEU A 495 13.08 9.53 -3.06
CA LEU A 495 13.76 8.61 -3.96
C LEU A 495 12.71 7.79 -4.69
N LYS A 496 12.82 7.75 -6.01
CA LYS A 496 11.95 6.94 -6.87
C LYS A 496 12.69 6.46 -8.10
N PHE A 497 12.43 5.23 -8.52
CA PHE A 497 12.80 4.76 -9.85
C PHE A 497 11.79 3.76 -10.39
N ASP A 498 11.63 3.75 -11.70
CA ASP A 498 10.78 2.81 -12.43
C ASP A 498 11.61 1.67 -13.02
N VAL A 499 10.97 0.53 -13.20
CA VAL A 499 11.57 -0.68 -13.77
C VAL A 499 10.80 -1.09 -15.01
N PHE A 500 11.53 -1.29 -16.09
CA PHE A 500 10.99 -1.78 -17.36
C PHE A 500 11.74 -3.04 -17.82
N ILE A 501 11.04 -3.90 -18.54
CA ILE A 501 11.59 -5.09 -19.18
C ILE A 501 11.49 -4.93 -20.69
N ASN A 502 12.60 -5.11 -21.40
CA ASN A 502 12.67 -5.07 -22.87
C ASN A 502 11.97 -3.86 -23.50
N ASP A 503 11.99 -2.71 -22.82
CA ASP A 503 11.42 -1.49 -23.38
C ASP A 503 12.28 -1.01 -24.55
N GLU A 504 11.65 -0.94 -25.72
CA GLU A 504 12.28 -0.49 -26.97
C GLU A 504 12.05 1.00 -27.23
N ASP A 505 11.14 1.61 -26.46
CA ASP A 505 10.84 3.03 -26.55
C ASP A 505 11.68 3.80 -25.52
N ASP A 506 12.40 4.82 -25.98
CA ASP A 506 13.15 5.71 -25.10
C ASP A 506 12.24 6.73 -24.38
N ASN A 507 10.94 6.78 -24.71
CA ASN A 507 9.97 7.62 -24.02
C ASN A 507 9.59 7.07 -22.64
N ILE A 508 10.42 7.42 -21.67
CA ILE A 508 10.22 7.10 -20.26
C ILE A 508 9.06 7.86 -19.61
N ALA A 509 8.38 8.80 -20.27
CA ALA A 509 7.24 9.52 -19.69
C ALA A 509 5.91 8.77 -19.86
N GLU A 510 5.92 7.66 -20.59
CA GLU A 510 4.77 6.79 -20.86
C GLU A 510 4.94 5.47 -20.12
N LEU A 511 4.02 5.18 -19.20
CA LEU A 511 4.03 3.98 -18.35
C LEU A 511 2.95 2.98 -18.75
N ASP A 512 2.03 3.36 -19.64
CA ASP A 512 0.93 2.55 -20.19
C ASP A 512 1.38 1.51 -21.22
N LYS A 513 2.52 0.88 -20.94
CA LYS A 513 3.21 -0.10 -21.78
C LYS A 513 3.31 -1.43 -21.06
N ALA A 514 3.25 -2.53 -21.82
CA ALA A 514 3.45 -3.88 -21.28
C ALA A 514 4.81 -4.04 -20.57
N ALA A 515 5.83 -3.32 -21.04
CA ALA A 515 7.20 -3.30 -20.53
C ALA A 515 7.33 -2.75 -19.10
N TYR A 516 6.44 -1.87 -18.64
CA TYR A 516 6.47 -1.33 -17.29
C TYR A 516 6.06 -2.42 -16.27
N VAL A 517 6.96 -2.74 -15.33
CA VAL A 517 6.73 -3.80 -14.33
C VAL A 517 6.57 -3.29 -12.91
N GLY A 518 6.95 -2.05 -12.63
CA GLY A 518 6.70 -1.42 -11.35
C GLY A 518 7.72 -0.38 -10.96
N THR A 519 7.64 0.03 -9.70
CA THR A 519 8.39 1.14 -9.13
C THR A 519 8.93 0.78 -7.75
N TYR A 520 9.97 1.49 -7.35
CA TYR A 520 10.33 1.69 -5.96
C TYR A 520 10.26 3.18 -5.67
N ALA A 521 9.58 3.57 -4.60
CA ALA A 521 9.56 4.94 -4.14
C ALA A 521 9.57 5.00 -2.59
N GLN A 522 10.11 6.10 -2.07
CA GLN A 522 10.11 6.38 -0.63
C GLN A 522 9.94 7.89 -0.38
N VAL A 523 9.01 8.23 0.52
CA VAL A 523 8.83 9.60 1.03
C VAL A 523 9.97 9.94 2.01
N PRO A 524 10.48 11.19 1.99
CA PRO A 524 11.41 11.68 3.01
C PRO A 524 10.91 11.47 4.44
N HIS A 525 11.75 10.89 5.29
CA HIS A 525 11.48 10.73 6.72
C HIS A 525 12.76 10.54 7.54
N LYS A 526 12.64 10.64 8.87
CA LYS A 526 13.78 10.49 9.78
C LYS A 526 13.96 9.03 10.17
N THR A 527 15.18 8.56 10.04
CA THR A 527 15.66 7.36 10.75
C THR A 527 16.98 7.71 11.45
N ALA A 528 17.31 7.02 12.54
CA ALA A 528 18.52 7.25 13.32
C ALA A 528 19.80 7.19 12.46
N LYS A 529 19.83 6.30 11.47
CA LYS A 529 20.96 6.11 10.55
C LYS A 529 20.85 6.92 9.25
N LYS A 530 19.74 7.64 9.02
CA LYS A 530 19.42 8.35 7.76
C LYS A 530 19.52 7.48 6.50
N SER A 531 19.52 6.16 6.69
CA SER A 531 19.68 5.20 5.62
C SER A 531 18.92 3.93 5.98
N ALA A 532 18.37 3.30 4.95
CA ALA A 532 17.62 2.06 5.04
C ALA A 532 17.99 1.15 3.88
N THR A 533 18.01 -0.16 4.11
CA THR A 533 18.28 -1.15 3.07
C THR A 533 17.12 -2.14 3.03
N SER A 534 16.53 -2.31 1.85
CA SER A 534 15.42 -3.22 1.62
C SER A 534 15.59 -3.97 0.31
N SER A 535 14.68 -4.90 0.01
CA SER A 535 14.59 -5.54 -1.30
C SER A 535 13.14 -5.58 -1.73
N ILE A 536 12.89 -5.58 -3.04
CA ILE A 536 11.55 -5.70 -3.61
C ILE A 536 11.50 -6.83 -4.63
N ARG A 537 10.30 -7.35 -4.83
CA ARG A 537 9.98 -8.30 -5.89
C ARG A 537 8.97 -7.68 -6.84
N LEU A 538 9.07 -8.02 -8.12
CA LEU A 538 8.15 -7.62 -9.19
C LEU A 538 7.79 -8.86 -10.00
N LYS A 539 6.51 -9.20 -10.07
CA LYS A 539 6.03 -10.39 -10.79
C LYS A 539 6.10 -10.19 -12.30
N LEU A 540 6.69 -11.16 -13.02
CA LEU A 540 6.91 -11.09 -14.47
C LEU A 540 5.94 -11.95 -15.29
N THR A 541 5.18 -12.82 -14.66
CA THR A 541 4.39 -13.87 -15.34
C THR A 541 3.45 -13.31 -16.40
N ASP A 542 2.70 -12.26 -16.08
CA ASP A 542 1.75 -11.62 -17.00
C ASP A 542 2.48 -10.84 -18.10
N LEU A 543 3.69 -10.35 -17.81
CA LEU A 543 4.52 -9.67 -18.82
C LEU A 543 4.95 -10.63 -19.92
N TYR A 544 5.21 -11.90 -19.61
CA TYR A 544 5.56 -12.89 -20.63
C TYR A 544 4.38 -13.26 -21.54
N ASP A 545 3.15 -12.96 -21.14
CA ASP A 545 1.98 -13.04 -22.02
C ASP A 545 1.83 -11.82 -22.91
N ASP A 546 2.25 -10.64 -22.42
CA ASP A 546 2.09 -9.36 -23.09
C ASP A 546 3.28 -9.00 -23.99
N MET A 547 4.41 -9.70 -23.84
CA MET A 547 5.65 -9.43 -24.57
C MET A 547 6.25 -10.71 -25.14
N ASP A 548 6.84 -10.62 -26.33
CA ASP A 548 7.51 -11.72 -27.03
C ASP A 548 8.92 -11.98 -26.46
N VAL A 549 9.00 -12.41 -25.19
CA VAL A 549 10.25 -12.60 -24.43
C VAL A 549 10.37 -14.00 -23.82
N ALA A 550 9.43 -14.88 -24.16
CA ALA A 550 9.37 -16.24 -23.62
C ALA A 550 10.60 -17.05 -24.05
N ASP A 551 11.01 -16.95 -25.32
CA ASP A 551 12.10 -17.78 -25.89
C ASP A 551 13.51 -17.23 -25.64
N ASP A 552 13.62 -16.04 -25.05
CA ASP A 552 14.88 -15.42 -24.68
C ASP A 552 15.51 -16.10 -23.46
N ASP A 553 16.84 -16.21 -23.46
CA ASP A 553 17.65 -16.66 -22.32
C ASP A 553 17.87 -15.56 -21.26
N THR A 554 17.77 -14.30 -21.70
CA THR A 554 18.02 -13.11 -20.89
C THR A 554 17.00 -12.04 -21.24
N VAL A 555 16.62 -11.22 -20.27
CA VAL A 555 15.86 -9.99 -20.51
C VAL A 555 16.72 -8.76 -20.25
N LEU A 556 16.42 -7.67 -20.95
CA LEU A 556 16.96 -6.35 -20.69
C LEU A 556 16.11 -5.67 -19.62
N VAL A 557 16.71 -5.39 -18.46
CA VAL A 557 16.08 -4.58 -17.42
C VAL A 557 16.55 -3.14 -17.56
N THR A 558 15.61 -2.20 -17.62
CA THR A 558 15.88 -0.76 -17.60
C THR A 558 15.42 -0.17 -16.27
N LEU A 559 16.34 0.49 -15.56
CA LEU A 559 16.08 1.23 -14.32
C LEU A 559 16.09 2.72 -14.64
N VAL A 560 14.98 3.41 -14.37
CA VAL A 560 14.80 4.83 -14.68
C VAL A 560 14.64 5.64 -13.39
N PRO A 561 15.67 6.38 -12.93
CA PRO A 561 15.53 7.24 -11.77
C PRO A 561 14.57 8.41 -12.05
N ARG A 562 13.69 8.71 -11.09
CA ARG A 562 12.75 9.86 -11.09
C ARG A 562 13.09 10.91 -10.04
N HIS A 563 14.13 10.66 -9.24
CA HIS A 563 14.61 11.56 -8.21
C HIS A 563 15.82 12.35 -8.70
N GLN A 564 16.16 13.41 -7.97
CA GLN A 564 17.34 14.21 -8.26
C GLN A 564 18.51 13.84 -7.34
N GLY A 565 19.70 13.71 -7.94
CA GLY A 565 20.95 13.49 -7.23
C GLY A 565 21.14 12.06 -6.71
N PRO A 566 22.32 11.78 -6.11
CA PRO A 566 22.62 10.46 -5.56
C PRO A 566 21.81 10.20 -4.29
N GLY A 567 21.35 8.97 -4.13
CA GLY A 567 20.60 8.58 -2.94
C GLY A 567 20.06 7.15 -2.95
N VAL A 568 20.04 6.48 -4.11
CA VAL A 568 19.72 5.04 -4.23
C VAL A 568 20.98 4.29 -4.67
N THR A 569 21.39 3.29 -3.89
CA THR A 569 22.32 2.24 -4.31
C THR A 569 21.58 0.93 -4.38
N ILE A 570 21.77 0.17 -5.44
CA ILE A 570 21.18 -1.17 -5.61
C ILE A 570 22.32 -2.17 -5.56
N GLY A 571 22.23 -3.15 -4.67
CA GLY A 571 23.29 -4.13 -4.47
C GLY A 571 23.29 -5.28 -5.47
N GLY A 572 22.14 -5.62 -6.05
CA GLY A 572 22.03 -6.68 -7.04
C GLY A 572 20.66 -6.74 -7.72
N ILE A 573 20.59 -7.50 -8.81
CA ILE A 573 19.35 -7.81 -9.51
C ILE A 573 19.40 -9.24 -10.04
N LYS A 574 18.30 -9.97 -9.91
CA LYS A 574 18.18 -11.34 -10.41
C LYS A 574 16.73 -11.72 -10.71
N ILE A 575 16.54 -12.72 -11.55
CA ILE A 575 15.24 -13.36 -11.76
C ILE A 575 15.25 -14.71 -11.05
N ILE A 576 14.19 -15.00 -10.30
CA ILE A 576 13.97 -16.27 -9.61
C ILE A 576 12.64 -16.88 -10.03
N GLU A 577 12.51 -18.21 -9.88
CA GLU A 577 11.20 -18.85 -9.98
C GLU A 577 10.32 -18.38 -8.82
N ASN A 578 9.05 -18.10 -9.10
CA ASN A 578 8.08 -17.75 -8.08
C ASN A 578 7.89 -18.96 -7.14
N PRO A 579 8.16 -18.82 -5.83
CA PRO A 579 8.03 -19.93 -4.90
C PRO A 579 6.59 -20.46 -4.85
N THR A 580 6.42 -21.78 -4.99
CA THR A 580 5.11 -22.39 -4.82
C THR A 580 4.62 -22.14 -3.39
N PRO A 581 3.39 -21.64 -3.18
CA PRO A 581 2.84 -21.49 -1.84
C PRO A 581 2.88 -22.83 -1.10
N PRO A 582 3.23 -22.87 0.19
CA PRO A 582 3.12 -24.09 0.96
C PRO A 582 1.66 -24.58 0.92
N PRO A 583 1.42 -25.90 0.86
CA PRO A 583 0.06 -26.44 0.85
C PRO A 583 -0.70 -25.94 2.09
N PRO A 584 -2.00 -25.67 1.99
CA PRO A 584 -2.78 -25.21 3.12
C PRO A 584 -2.65 -26.21 4.28
N PRO A 585 -2.55 -25.74 5.54
CA PRO A 585 -2.49 -26.63 6.68
C PRO A 585 -3.72 -27.54 6.66
N LYS A 586 -3.50 -28.86 6.76
CA LYS A 586 -4.59 -29.83 6.87
C LYS A 586 -5.40 -29.46 8.10
N THR A 587 -6.65 -29.04 7.89
CA THR A 587 -7.61 -28.90 8.98
C THR A 587 -7.89 -30.30 9.51
N ASN A 588 -7.39 -30.59 10.72
CA ASN A 588 -7.84 -31.74 11.51
C ASN A 588 -9.17 -31.43 12.18
#